data_AF-A0A936YHL6-F1
#
_entry.id   AF-A0A936YHL6-F1
#
_cell.length_a   1.000
_cell.length_b   1.000
_cell.length_c   1.000
_cell.angle_alpha   90.00
_cell.angle_beta   90.00
_cell.angle_gamma   90.00
#
_symmetry.space_group_name_H-M   'P 1'
#
loop_
_entity.id
_entity.type
_entity.pdbx_description
1 polymer ?
#
loop_
_entity_poly.entity_id
_entity_poly.type
_entity_poly.pdbx_seq_one_letter_code
_entity_poly.pdbx_strand_id
1 'polypeptide(L)' 'MSEPIDFPGPAYRGECFDPIINRVREKFLNRSVVGLNKYGVGLDRTDLNRKDWLIHLQEELMDAVGYLQVLIELED' A
#
# COMPACT_ATOMS: atom_id res chain seq x y z
N MET A 1 28.25 18.32 16.42
CA MET A 1 27.06 18.95 15.78
C MET A 1 27.18 18.68 14.30
N SER A 2 26.49 17.65 13.82
CA SER A 2 26.43 17.31 12.39
C SER A 2 25.60 18.38 11.70
N GLU A 3 26.17 19.04 10.69
CA GLU A 3 25.43 20.04 9.92
C GLU A 3 24.23 19.40 9.19
N PRO A 4 23.12 20.14 9.02
CA PRO A 4 22.00 19.67 8.24
C PRO A 4 22.42 19.54 6.77
N ILE A 5 22.15 18.38 6.18
CA ILE A 5 22.36 18.14 4.75
C ILE A 5 21.41 19.07 3.99
N ASP A 6 21.94 20.17 3.47
CA ASP A 6 21.25 21.02 2.50
C ASP A 6 21.16 20.24 1.19
N PHE A 7 19.96 19.75 0.87
CA PHE A 7 19.70 18.98 -0.34
C PHE A 7 19.18 19.96 -1.41
N PRO A 8 20.01 20.39 -2.40
CA PRO A 8 19.57 21.33 -3.41
C PRO A 8 18.86 20.53 -4.52
N GLY A 9 17.64 20.11 -4.26
CA GLY A 9 16.77 19.49 -5.26
C GLY A 9 15.72 20.48 -5.75
N PRO A 10 15.37 20.51 -7.05
CA PRO A 10 14.27 21.35 -7.53
C PRO A 10 13.01 20.97 -6.74
N ALA A 11 12.32 21.97 -6.19
CA ALA A 11 11.12 21.80 -5.39
C ALA A 11 10.20 20.73 -5.99
N TYR A 12 10.05 19.59 -5.32
CA TYR A 12 9.13 18.54 -5.73
C TYR A 12 7.72 19.12 -5.78
N ARG A 13 7.25 19.44 -6.99
CA ARG A 13 6.00 20.15 -7.28
C ARG A 13 4.76 19.26 -7.08
N GLY A 14 4.75 18.39 -6.07
CA GLY A 14 3.69 17.40 -5.84
C GLY A 14 3.60 16.29 -6.89
N GLU A 15 4.48 16.30 -7.89
CA GLU A 15 4.54 15.29 -8.94
C GLU A 15 5.60 14.25 -8.59
N CYS A 16 5.20 12.97 -8.58
CA CYS A 16 6.11 11.84 -8.47
C CYS A 16 6.58 11.48 -9.87
N PHE A 17 7.85 11.74 -10.19
CA PHE A 17 8.44 11.36 -11.48
C PHE A 17 8.97 9.93 -11.50
N ASP A 18 8.94 9.23 -10.37
CA ASP A 18 9.35 7.84 -10.30
C ASP A 18 8.27 6.95 -10.96
N PRO A 19 8.57 6.34 -12.12
CA PRO A 19 7.60 5.53 -12.84
C PRO A 19 7.18 4.27 -12.08
N ILE A 20 8.03 3.73 -11.20
CA ILE A 20 7.70 2.56 -10.37
C ILE A 20 6.67 2.97 -9.31
N ILE A 21 6.90 4.09 -8.63
CA ILE A 21 5.97 4.60 -7.62
C ILE A 21 4.63 4.96 -8.25
N ASN A 22 4.61 5.56 -9.44
CA ASN A 22 3.36 5.85 -10.14
C ASN A 22 2.56 4.58 -10.47
N ARG A 23 3.22 3.51 -10.91
CA ARG A 23 2.55 2.21 -11.13
C ARG A 23 1.96 1.65 -9.83
N VAL A 24 2.65 1.80 -8.71
CA VAL A 24 2.12 1.38 -7.40
C VAL A 24 0.91 2.22 -6.99
N ARG A 25 0.95 3.55 -7.20
CA ARG A 25 -0.19 4.45 -6.95
C ARG A 25 -1.42 4.07 -7.78
N GLU A 26 -1.24 3.75 -9.05
CA GLU A 26 -2.33 3.27 -9.92
C GLU A 26 -2.93 1.95 -9.41
N LYS A 27 -2.08 1.01 -8.95
CA LYS A 27 -2.57 -0.23 -8.32
C LYS A 27 -3.42 0.05 -7.09
N PHE A 28 -3.02 0.98 -6.21
CA PHE A 28 -3.81 1.38 -5.05
C PHE A 28 -5.17 1.97 -5.46
N LEU A 29 -5.19 2.86 -6.45
CA LEU A 29 -6.43 3.47 -6.94
C LEU A 29 -7.39 2.40 -7.51
N ASN A 30 -6.88 1.51 -8.35
CA ASN A 30 -7.68 0.44 -8.94
C ASN A 30 -8.25 -0.51 -7.87
N ARG A 31 -7.44 -0.88 -6.86
CA ARG A 31 -7.90 -1.70 -5.73
C ARG A 31 -8.99 -0.99 -4.92
N SER A 32 -8.86 0.31 -4.70
CA SER A 32 -9.88 1.12 -4.01
C SER A 32 -11.21 1.11 -4.77
N VAL A 33 -11.17 1.33 -6.09
CA VAL A 33 -12.37 1.28 -6.95
C VAL A 33 -13.04 -0.10 -6.92
N VAL A 34 -12.26 -1.18 -7.02
CA VAL A 34 -12.79 -2.55 -6.93
C VAL A 34 -13.41 -2.82 -5.55
N GLY A 35 -12.74 -2.41 -4.47
CA GLY A 35 -13.25 -2.54 -3.11
C GLY A 35 -14.56 -1.78 -2.90
N LEU A 36 -14.65 -0.54 -3.35
CA LEU A 36 -15.86 0.28 -3.33
C LEU A 36 -17.00 -0.38 -4.13
N ASN A 37 -16.72 -0.88 -5.33
CA ASN A 37 -17.73 -1.57 -6.14
C ASN A 37 -18.21 -2.87 -5.49
N LYS A 38 -17.33 -3.60 -4.77
CA LYS A 38 -17.66 -4.88 -4.15
C LYS A 38 -18.42 -4.72 -2.83
N TYR A 39 -18.01 -3.78 -1.99
CA TYR A 39 -18.51 -3.64 -0.62
C TYR A 39 -19.40 -2.41 -0.41
N GLY A 40 -19.47 -1.50 -1.38
CA GLY A 40 -20.24 -0.26 -1.31
C GLY A 40 -19.68 0.78 -0.33
N VAL A 41 -18.54 0.50 0.31
CA VAL A 41 -17.96 1.34 1.37
C VAL A 41 -16.44 1.37 1.29
N GLY A 42 -15.86 2.51 1.63
CA GLY A 42 -14.41 2.72 1.68
C GLY A 42 -13.79 2.32 3.02
N LEU A 43 -12.53 2.74 3.23
CA LEU A 43 -11.84 2.58 4.51
C LEU A 43 -12.31 3.58 5.58
N ASP A 44 -13.12 4.57 5.20
CA ASP A 44 -13.82 5.51 6.07
C ASP A 44 -15.09 4.93 6.71
N ARG A 45 -15.35 3.64 6.50
CA ARG A 45 -16.45 2.90 7.12
C ARG A 45 -16.40 2.95 8.65
N THR A 46 -17.57 3.06 9.28
CA THR A 46 -17.72 3.19 10.74
C THR A 46 -18.33 1.97 11.41
N ASP A 47 -18.61 0.91 10.65
CA ASP A 47 -19.28 -0.32 11.11
C ASP A 47 -18.31 -1.38 11.66
N LEU A 48 -17.01 -1.26 11.39
CA LEU A 48 -15.98 -2.14 11.94
C LEU A 48 -15.35 -1.56 13.21
N ASN A 49 -15.15 -2.43 14.20
CA ASN A 49 -14.41 -2.08 15.41
C ASN A 49 -12.89 -2.32 15.21
N ARG A 50 -12.07 -1.84 16.16
CA ARG A 50 -10.60 -1.98 16.08
C ARG A 50 -10.12 -3.42 15.95
N LYS A 51 -10.77 -4.37 16.63
CA LYS A 51 -10.41 -5.80 16.55
C LYS A 51 -10.69 -6.36 15.16
N ASP A 52 -11.79 -5.98 14.54
CA ASP A 52 -12.13 -6.43 13.18
C ASP A 52 -11.07 -5.96 12.18
N TRP A 53 -10.64 -4.70 12.29
CA TRP A 53 -9.53 -4.17 11.48
C TRP A 53 -8.22 -4.94 11.67
N LEU A 54 -7.89 -5.32 12.90
CA LEU A 54 -6.69 -6.10 13.20
C LEU A 54 -6.77 -7.51 12.62
N ILE A 55 -7.95 -8.13 12.67
CA ILE A 55 -8.18 -9.45 12.08
C ILE A 55 -8.03 -9.38 10.56
N HIS A 56 -8.66 -8.41 9.89
CA HIS A 56 -8.52 -8.24 8.44
C HIS A 56 -7.07 -7.98 8.03
N LEU A 57 -6.33 -7.17 8.80
CA LEU A 57 -4.90 -6.98 8.54
C LEU A 57 -4.11 -8.28 8.70
N GLN A 58 -4.40 -9.07 9.74
CA GLN A 58 -3.74 -10.37 9.96
C GLN A 58 -4.01 -11.32 8.78
N GLU A 59 -5.25 -11.41 8.31
CA GLU A 59 -5.64 -12.23 7.15
C GLU A 59 -4.88 -11.81 5.88
N GLU A 60 -4.85 -10.52 5.56
CA GLU A 60 -4.13 -10.00 4.37
C GLU A 60 -2.60 -10.20 4.48
N LEU A 61 -2.03 -10.15 5.69
CA LEU A 61 -0.61 -10.45 5.90
C LEU A 61 -0.31 -11.95 5.74
N MET A 62 -1.24 -12.84 6.10
CA MET A 62 -1.11 -14.27 5.84
C MET A 62 -1.11 -14.56 4.34
N ASP A 63 -1.98 -13.89 3.58
CA ASP A 63 -1.96 -13.98 2.10
C ASP A 63 -0.60 -13.54 1.54
N ALA A 64 -0.04 -12.45 2.07
CA ALA A 64 1.30 -11.97 1.68
C ALA A 64 2.40 -13.01 1.97
N VAL A 65 2.36 -13.68 3.13
CA VAL A 65 3.28 -14.77 3.48
C VAL A 65 3.11 -15.96 2.52
N GLY A 66 1.89 -16.28 2.12
CA GLY A 66 1.62 -17.32 1.11
C GLY A 66 2.30 -17.02 -0.24
N TYR A 67 2.18 -15.78 -0.75
CA TYR A 67 2.90 -15.38 -1.96
C TYR A 67 4.42 -15.45 -1.79
N LEU A 68 4.93 -15.02 -0.64
CA LEU A 68 6.35 -15.10 -0.34
C LEU A 68 6.86 -16.54 -0.36
N GLN A 69 6.14 -17.47 0.25
CA GLN A 69 6.48 -18.90 0.25
C GLN A 69 6.57 -19.46 -1.18
N VAL A 70 5.58 -19.17 -2.03
CA VAL A 70 5.61 -19.60 -3.44
C VAL A 70 6.83 -19.03 -4.17
N LEU A 71 7.15 -17.75 -3.98
CA LEU A 71 8.32 -17.14 -4.62
C LEU A 71 9.63 -17.78 -4.15
N ILE A 72 9.75 -18.08 -2.84
CA ILE A 72 10.92 -18.78 -2.31
C ILE A 72 11.09 -20.15 -2.97
N GLU A 73 10.01 -20.92 -3.12
CA GLU A 73 10.04 -22.24 -3.78
C GLU A 73 10.34 -22.19 -5.29
N LEU A 74 10.11 -21.03 -5.94
CA LEU A 74 10.40 -20.82 -7.36
C LEU A 74 11.83 -20.36 -7.63
N GLU A 75 12.55 -19.87 -6.63
CA GLU A 75 13.92 -19.33 -6.74
C GLU A 75 15.02 -20.39 -6.49
N ASP A 76 14.66 -21.67 -6.53
CA ASP A 76 15.58 -22.83 -6.50
C ASP A 76 16.05 -23.28 -7.90
#